data_AF-A0A453DA63-F1
#
_entry.id   AF-A0A453DA63-F1
#
_cell.length_a   1.000
_cell.length_b   1.000
_cell.length_c   1.000
_cell.angle_alpha   90.00
_cell.angle_beta   90.00
_cell.angle_gamma   90.00
#
_symmetry.space_group_name_H-M   'P 1'
#
loop_
_entity.id
_entity.type
_entity.pdbx_description
1 polymer ?
#
loop_
_entity_poly.entity_id
_entity_poly.type
_entity_poly.pdbx_seq_one_letter_code
_entity_poly.pdbx_strand_id
1 'polypeptide(L)'
;HSLTGDKLVEQSVGIPSVAEIFQVHSEAFFRDNESEVLRDLSSMHRLIVATGGGAVIRPINWSYMRKGLTIWLDVPLDALARRIAAVGTASRPLLHQESGDPYAKAYAKLTALFEQRMDSYANADARVSLENIALKQGHNDVNVLTPSAIAIEGIAKDGELSY
;
A
#
# COMPACT_ATOMS: atom_id res chain seq x y z
N HIS A 1 -11.49 13.35 -3.54
CA HIS A 1 -10.21 13.74 -2.91
C HIS A 1 -9.41 12.47 -2.62
N SER A 2 -8.09 12.48 -2.86
CA SER A 2 -7.19 11.35 -2.54
C SER A 2 -6.35 11.69 -1.31
N LEU A 3 -6.36 10.81 -0.32
CA LEU A 3 -5.59 10.95 0.93
C LEU A 3 -4.65 9.76 1.08
N THR A 4 -3.47 9.98 1.65
CA THR A 4 -2.54 8.91 2.01
C THR A 4 -2.59 8.69 3.52
N GLY A 5 -2.81 7.45 3.96
CA GLY A 5 -2.88 7.10 5.38
C GLY A 5 -1.63 7.57 6.15
N ASP A 6 -0.44 7.30 5.61
CA ASP A 6 0.84 7.70 6.21
C ASP A 6 0.92 9.21 6.48
N LYS A 7 0.51 10.05 5.51
CA LYS A 7 0.52 11.52 5.66
C LYS A 7 -0.45 12.01 6.73
N LEU A 8 -1.61 11.36 6.84
CA LEU A 8 -2.59 11.71 7.86
C LEU A 8 -2.12 11.30 9.26
N VAL A 9 -1.38 10.19 9.38
CA VAL A 9 -0.73 9.81 10.63
C VAL A 9 0.35 10.83 11.00
N GLU A 10 1.24 11.18 10.07
CA GLU A 10 2.26 12.24 10.25
C GLU A 10 1.64 13.55 10.76
N GLN A 11 0.54 13.98 10.14
CA GLN A 11 -0.20 15.18 10.54
C GLN A 11 -0.86 15.05 11.92
N SER A 12 -1.46 13.88 12.22
CA SER A 12 -2.14 13.62 13.49
C SER A 12 -1.17 13.65 14.68
N VAL A 13 0.01 13.07 14.51
CA VAL A 13 1.03 13.01 15.57
C VAL A 13 1.95 14.24 15.59
N GLY A 14 1.92 15.08 14.55
CA GLY A 14 2.76 16.27 14.43
C GLY A 14 4.23 15.97 14.13
N ILE A 15 4.54 14.82 13.52
CA ILE A 15 5.90 14.40 13.16
C ILE A 15 6.00 14.30 11.64
N PRO A 16 7.02 14.90 11.00
CA PRO A 16 7.04 15.14 9.56
C PRO A 16 7.30 13.90 8.70
N SER A 17 7.72 12.77 9.29
CA SER A 17 7.96 11.53 8.55
C SER A 17 7.66 10.27 9.35
N VAL A 18 7.16 9.23 8.68
CA VAL A 18 7.01 7.88 9.27
C VAL A 18 8.33 7.35 9.83
N ALA A 19 9.46 7.63 9.18
CA ALA A 19 10.78 7.22 9.65
C ALA A 19 11.10 7.83 11.04
N GLU A 20 10.83 9.13 11.22
CA GLU A 20 11.00 9.79 12.51
C GLU A 20 10.03 9.26 13.57
N ILE A 21 8.77 8.96 13.20
CA ILE A 21 7.81 8.36 14.14
C ILE A 21 8.35 7.02 14.67
N PHE A 22 8.92 6.19 13.80
CA PHE A 22 9.50 4.91 14.20
C PHE A 22 10.75 5.09 15.07
N GLN A 23 11.55 6.13 14.81
CA GLN A 23 12.78 6.40 15.55
C GLN A 23 12.51 6.99 16.95
N VAL A 24 11.61 7.97 17.04
CA VAL A 24 11.27 8.66 18.30
C VAL A 24 10.32 7.83 19.15
N HIS A 25 9.45 7.04 18.51
CA HIS A 25 8.50 6.17 19.18
C HIS A 25 8.76 4.70 18.83
N SER A 26 7.74 4.00 18.34
CA SER A 26 7.82 2.59 17.97
C SER A 26 6.87 2.29 16.80
N GLU A 27 7.06 1.16 16.13
CA GLU A 27 6.11 0.70 15.13
C GLU A 27 4.71 0.49 15.75
N ALA A 28 4.63 -0.03 16.98
CA ALA A 28 3.35 -0.22 17.66
C ALA A 28 2.57 1.10 17.79
N PHE A 29 3.26 2.18 18.20
CA PHE A 29 2.69 3.52 18.28
C PHE A 29 2.21 4.03 16.92
N PHE A 30 3.00 3.84 15.84
CA PHE A 30 2.54 4.20 14.49
C PHE A 30 1.28 3.43 14.10
N ARG A 31 1.23 2.11 14.38
CA ARG A 31 0.09 1.26 14.04
C ARG A 31 -1.18 1.60 14.84
N ASP A 32 -1.03 2.04 16.08
CA ASP A 32 -2.16 2.54 16.87
C ASP A 32 -2.74 3.79 16.21
N ASN A 33 -1.90 4.77 15.85
CA ASN A 33 -2.33 5.99 15.15
C ASN A 33 -2.88 5.72 13.74
N GLU A 34 -2.30 4.77 12.99
CA GLU A 34 -2.82 4.31 11.70
C GLU A 34 -4.26 3.77 11.85
N SER A 35 -4.55 3.06 12.94
CA SER A 35 -5.89 2.52 13.22
C SER A 35 -6.89 3.63 13.54
N GLU A 36 -6.48 4.64 14.31
CA GLU A 36 -7.31 5.80 14.64
C GLU A 36 -7.62 6.65 13.40
N VAL A 37 -6.62 6.91 12.56
CA VAL A 37 -6.81 7.61 11.27
C VAL A 37 -7.78 6.84 10.38
N LEU A 38 -7.64 5.52 10.27
CA LEU A 38 -8.56 4.71 9.48
C LEU A 38 -9.98 4.71 10.04
N ARG A 39 -10.15 4.70 11.37
CA ARG A 39 -11.46 4.84 12.00
C ARG A 39 -12.13 6.14 11.57
N ASP A 40 -11.42 7.25 11.68
CA ASP A 40 -11.96 8.58 11.39
C ASP A 40 -12.30 8.72 9.90
N LEU A 41 -11.41 8.25 9.02
CA LEU A 41 -11.67 8.19 7.57
C LEU A 41 -12.86 7.31 7.22
N SER A 42 -13.11 6.22 7.96
CA SER A 42 -14.24 5.32 7.70
C SER A 42 -15.61 5.94 7.95
N SER A 43 -15.66 7.10 8.61
CA SER A 43 -16.89 7.88 8.82
C SER A 43 -17.15 8.91 7.71
N MET A 44 -16.17 9.14 6.84
CA MET A 44 -16.24 10.09 5.74
C MET A 44 -16.72 9.41 4.46
N HIS A 45 -17.32 10.19 3.55
CA HIS A 45 -17.92 9.69 2.32
C HIS A 45 -17.20 10.24 1.09
N ARG A 46 -17.23 9.50 -0.02
CA ARG A 46 -16.70 9.92 -1.34
C ARG A 46 -15.20 10.26 -1.32
N LEU A 47 -14.42 9.45 -0.60
CA LEU A 47 -12.97 9.56 -0.52
C LEU A 47 -12.28 8.35 -1.17
N ILE A 48 -11.10 8.59 -1.71
CA ILE A 48 -10.15 7.53 -2.08
C ILE A 48 -9.01 7.61 -1.06
N VAL A 49 -8.74 6.50 -0.39
CA VAL A 49 -7.69 6.41 0.62
C VAL A 49 -6.64 5.42 0.15
N ALA A 50 -5.42 5.92 -0.07
CA ALA A 50 -4.26 5.08 -0.26
C ALA A 50 -3.70 4.72 1.13
N THR A 51 -3.79 3.45 1.51
CA THR A 51 -3.28 2.96 2.80
C THR A 51 -1.80 2.60 2.71
N GLY A 52 -1.10 2.65 3.84
CA GLY A 52 0.23 2.06 3.95
C GLY A 52 0.14 0.53 3.85
N GLY A 53 1.19 -0.11 3.34
CA GLY A 53 1.20 -1.58 3.15
C GLY A 53 1.11 -2.41 4.45
N GLY A 54 1.15 -1.77 5.61
CA GLY A 54 0.95 -2.42 6.92
C GLY A 54 -0.47 -2.27 7.49
N ALA A 55 -1.33 -1.47 6.87
CA ALA A 55 -2.70 -1.24 7.35
C ALA A 55 -3.51 -2.54 7.47
N VAL A 56 -3.21 -3.53 6.62
CA VAL A 56 -3.89 -4.83 6.60
C VAL A 56 -3.53 -5.76 7.77
N ILE A 57 -2.47 -5.44 8.54
CA ILE A 57 -1.93 -6.32 9.59
C ILE A 57 -2.90 -6.41 10.78
N ARG A 58 -3.53 -5.30 11.16
CA ARG A 58 -4.42 -5.27 12.33
C ARG A 58 -5.85 -5.62 11.91
N PRO A 59 -6.48 -6.64 12.54
CA PRO A 59 -7.86 -7.01 12.22
C PRO A 59 -8.87 -5.85 12.38
N ILE A 60 -8.64 -4.95 13.34
CA ILE A 60 -9.52 -3.79 13.56
C ILE A 60 -9.58 -2.87 12.32
N ASN A 61 -8.48 -2.73 11.59
CA ASN A 61 -8.42 -1.89 10.39
C ASN A 61 -9.35 -2.42 9.29
N TRP A 62 -9.52 -3.74 9.19
CA TRP A 62 -10.48 -4.34 8.27
C TRP A 62 -11.92 -3.96 8.60
N SER A 63 -12.27 -3.81 9.88
CA SER A 63 -13.62 -3.35 10.27
C SER A 63 -13.93 -1.92 9.77
N TYR A 64 -12.90 -1.10 9.60
CA TYR A 64 -13.00 0.25 9.07
C TYR A 64 -12.96 0.26 7.54
N MET A 65 -12.02 -0.47 6.94
CA MET A 65 -11.85 -0.53 5.49
C MET A 65 -13.06 -1.17 4.79
N ARG A 66 -13.69 -2.19 5.40
CA ARG A 66 -14.90 -2.85 4.88
C ARG A 66 -16.17 -2.00 4.91
N LYS A 67 -16.13 -0.78 5.45
CA LYS A 67 -17.25 0.17 5.31
C LYS A 67 -17.29 0.82 3.92
N GLY A 68 -16.22 0.69 3.14
CA GLY A 68 -16.16 1.03 1.73
C GLY A 68 -15.68 -0.15 0.90
N LEU A 69 -15.28 0.14 -0.34
CA LEU A 69 -14.68 -0.84 -1.24
C LEU A 69 -13.17 -0.90 -1.01
N THR A 70 -12.65 -2.11 -0.83
CA THR A 70 -11.21 -2.37 -0.68
C THR A 70 -10.63 -2.95 -1.98
N ILE A 71 -9.60 -2.29 -2.49
CA ILE A 71 -8.91 -2.70 -3.72
C ILE A 71 -7.45 -3.01 -3.40
N TRP A 72 -7.03 -4.25 -3.67
CA TRP A 72 -5.64 -4.64 -3.65
C TRP A 72 -5.00 -4.42 -5.02
N LEU A 73 -3.98 -3.54 -5.06
CA LEU A 73 -3.09 -3.40 -6.21
C LEU A 73 -1.99 -4.46 -6.13
N ASP A 74 -2.14 -5.50 -6.94
CA ASP A 74 -1.21 -6.61 -7.01
C ASP A 74 -0.11 -6.33 -8.04
N VAL A 75 1.08 -6.03 -7.51
CA VAL A 75 2.25 -5.61 -8.28
C VAL A 75 3.35 -6.65 -8.12
N PRO A 76 3.97 -7.11 -9.21
CA PRO A 76 5.11 -8.03 -9.13
C PRO A 76 6.22 -7.51 -8.22
N LEU A 77 6.75 -8.38 -7.36
CA LEU A 77 7.79 -8.01 -6.39
C LEU A 77 9.07 -7.48 -7.05
N ASP A 78 9.42 -8.00 -8.24
CA ASP A 78 10.57 -7.52 -9.03
C ASP A 78 10.41 -6.05 -9.41
N ALA A 79 9.23 -5.67 -9.92
CA ALA A 79 8.93 -4.29 -10.29
C ALA A 79 8.95 -3.35 -9.07
N LEU A 80 8.39 -3.80 -7.93
CA LEU A 80 8.45 -3.05 -6.67
C LEU A 80 9.90 -2.87 -6.20
N ALA A 81 10.72 -3.92 -6.25
CA ALA A 81 12.13 -3.88 -5.85
C ALA A 81 12.95 -2.92 -6.71
N ARG A 82 12.79 -2.98 -8.05
CA ARG A 82 13.44 -2.02 -8.97
C ARG A 82 13.03 -0.58 -8.68
N ARG A 83 11.74 -0.34 -8.43
CA ARG A 83 11.23 1.00 -8.10
C ARG A 83 11.83 1.52 -6.79
N ILE A 84 11.92 0.68 -5.77
CA ILE A 84 12.53 1.05 -4.47
C ILE A 84 14.03 1.29 -4.62
N ALA A 85 14.73 0.45 -5.38
CA ALA A 85 16.16 0.64 -5.64
C ALA A 85 16.46 1.95 -6.38
N ALA A 86 15.58 2.36 -7.31
CA ALA A 86 15.74 3.61 -8.05
C ALA A 86 15.38 4.87 -7.24
N VAL A 87 14.33 4.81 -6.40
CA VAL A 87 13.84 5.97 -5.63
C VAL A 87 14.55 6.11 -4.27
N GLY A 88 15.06 5.01 -3.73
CA GLY A 88 15.62 4.94 -2.38
C GLY A 88 14.59 4.65 -1.29
N THR A 89 15.07 4.49 -0.06
CA THR A 89 14.31 3.97 1.09
C THR A 89 14.14 4.99 2.22
N ALA A 90 14.48 6.27 1.99
CA ALA A 90 14.47 7.31 3.02
C ALA A 90 13.12 7.46 3.73
N SER A 91 11.99 7.34 3.01
CA SER A 91 10.63 7.39 3.57
C SER A 91 10.07 6.02 3.95
N ARG A 92 10.87 4.95 3.86
CA ARG A 92 10.43 3.55 4.01
C ARG A 92 11.24 2.88 5.13
N PRO A 93 10.92 3.15 6.42
CA PRO A 93 11.73 2.67 7.53
C PRO A 93 11.89 1.14 7.55
N LEU A 94 10.85 0.38 7.15
CA LEU A 94 10.92 -1.08 7.05
C LEU A 94 11.82 -1.61 5.92
N LEU A 95 12.27 -0.76 5.00
CA LEU A 95 13.11 -1.09 3.85
C LEU A 95 14.50 -0.42 3.93
N HIS A 96 14.78 0.37 4.97
CA HIS A 96 16.05 1.08 5.12
C HIS A 96 17.19 0.13 5.54
N GLN A 97 18.32 0.15 4.82
CA GLN A 97 19.53 -0.60 5.17
C GLN A 97 20.81 0.08 4.64
N GLU A 98 21.90 0.03 5.41
CA GLU A 98 23.09 0.87 5.21
C GLU A 98 24.11 0.41 4.14
N SER A 99 24.16 -0.88 3.72
CA SER A 99 25.23 -1.35 2.80
C SER A 99 24.87 -2.58 1.96
N GLY A 100 25.09 -2.57 0.64
CA GLY A 100 24.93 -3.70 -0.30
C GLY A 100 24.05 -3.38 -1.51
N ASP A 101 23.76 -4.36 -2.38
CA ASP A 101 22.90 -4.16 -3.57
C ASP A 101 21.46 -3.75 -3.16
N PRO A 102 21.02 -2.52 -3.48
CA PRO A 102 19.69 -2.03 -3.10
C PRO A 102 18.55 -2.88 -3.67
N TYR A 103 18.70 -3.43 -4.88
CA TYR A 103 17.67 -4.25 -5.51
C TYR A 103 17.50 -5.59 -4.78
N ALA A 104 18.59 -6.35 -4.61
CA ALA A 104 18.53 -7.66 -3.97
C ALA A 104 17.95 -7.59 -2.55
N LYS A 105 18.28 -6.53 -1.81
CA LYS A 105 17.74 -6.27 -0.46
C LYS A 105 16.26 -5.92 -0.47
N ALA A 106 15.86 -4.98 -1.33
CA ALA A 106 14.46 -4.59 -1.46
C ALA A 106 13.63 -5.82 -1.84
N TYR A 107 14.10 -6.62 -2.79
CA TYR A 107 13.45 -7.85 -3.22
C TYR A 107 13.28 -8.84 -2.06
N ALA A 108 14.37 -9.21 -1.37
CA ALA A 108 14.32 -10.15 -0.25
C ALA A 108 13.35 -9.69 0.86
N LYS A 109 13.37 -8.40 1.21
CA LYS A 109 12.49 -7.84 2.24
C LYS A 109 11.03 -7.80 1.79
N LEU A 110 10.78 -7.42 0.53
CA LEU A 110 9.43 -7.43 -0.05
C LEU A 110 8.85 -8.85 -0.09
N THR A 111 9.64 -9.86 -0.47
CA THR A 111 9.23 -11.26 -0.44
C THR A 111 8.78 -11.68 0.95
N ALA A 112 9.62 -11.46 1.97
CA ALA A 112 9.26 -11.80 3.35
C ALA A 112 7.99 -11.07 3.85
N LEU A 113 7.85 -9.77 3.51
CA LEU A 113 6.66 -9.00 3.87
C LEU A 113 5.41 -9.46 3.11
N PHE A 114 5.57 -9.87 1.85
CA PHE A 114 4.48 -10.35 1.02
C PHE A 114 3.96 -11.68 1.54
N GLU A 115 4.85 -12.65 1.83
CA GLU A 115 4.48 -13.93 2.42
C GLU A 115 3.71 -13.77 3.74
N GLN A 116 4.11 -12.81 4.58
CA GLN A 116 3.42 -12.54 5.85
C GLN A 116 2.04 -11.89 5.69
N ARG A 117 1.78 -11.20 4.57
CA ARG A 117 0.62 -10.33 4.39
C ARG A 117 -0.32 -10.76 3.28
N MET A 118 0.05 -11.75 2.47
CA MET A 118 -0.69 -12.19 1.28
C MET A 118 -2.14 -12.54 1.64
N ASP A 119 -2.34 -13.37 2.67
CA ASP A 119 -3.68 -13.77 3.13
C ASP A 119 -4.50 -12.56 3.60
N SER A 120 -3.84 -11.56 4.17
CA SER A 120 -4.50 -10.32 4.56
C SER A 120 -4.92 -9.53 3.32
N TYR A 121 -4.03 -9.30 2.35
CA TYR A 121 -4.36 -8.61 1.09
C TYR A 121 -5.47 -9.33 0.31
N ALA A 122 -5.52 -10.66 0.35
CA ALA A 122 -6.55 -11.46 -0.29
C ALA A 122 -7.97 -11.22 0.27
N ASN A 123 -8.11 -10.57 1.44
CA ASN A 123 -9.41 -10.17 1.98
C ASN A 123 -10.01 -8.93 1.30
N ALA A 124 -9.30 -8.30 0.36
CA ALA A 124 -9.81 -7.16 -0.39
C ALA A 124 -10.96 -7.59 -1.32
N ASP A 125 -11.95 -6.71 -1.50
CA ASP A 125 -13.12 -6.98 -2.35
C ASP A 125 -12.72 -7.18 -3.83
N ALA A 126 -11.70 -6.44 -4.28
CA ALA A 126 -11.15 -6.57 -5.62
C ALA A 126 -9.62 -6.69 -5.61
N ARG A 127 -9.09 -7.52 -6.52
CA ARG A 127 -7.66 -7.59 -6.86
C ARG A 127 -7.44 -7.03 -8.27
N VAL A 128 -6.56 -6.06 -8.38
CA VAL A 128 -6.11 -5.47 -9.65
C VAL A 128 -4.68 -5.92 -9.90
N SER A 129 -4.50 -6.93 -10.75
CA SER A 129 -3.18 -7.42 -11.15
C SER A 129 -2.59 -6.55 -12.24
N LEU A 130 -1.49 -5.85 -11.93
CA LEU A 130 -0.80 -5.00 -12.90
C LEU A 130 -0.16 -5.83 -14.02
N GLU A 131 0.28 -7.06 -13.74
CA GLU A 131 0.80 -7.96 -14.76
C GLU A 131 -0.26 -8.26 -15.82
N ASN A 132 -1.49 -8.55 -15.39
CA ASN A 132 -2.60 -8.77 -16.33
C ASN A 132 -2.93 -7.52 -17.16
N ILE A 133 -2.87 -6.32 -16.56
CA ILE A 133 -3.11 -5.08 -17.30
C ILE A 133 -2.02 -4.87 -18.36
N ALA A 134 -0.75 -5.07 -18.01
CA ALA A 134 0.36 -4.94 -18.95
C ALA A 134 0.19 -5.91 -20.13
N LEU A 135 -0.11 -7.18 -19.85
CA LEU A 135 -0.34 -8.19 -20.88
C LEU A 135 -1.52 -7.84 -21.80
N LYS A 136 -2.65 -7.37 -21.26
CA LYS A 136 -3.81 -6.90 -22.05
C LYS A 136 -3.45 -5.74 -22.98
N GLN A 137 -2.49 -4.90 -22.60
CA GLN A 137 -2.00 -3.77 -23.40
C GLN A 137 -0.84 -4.16 -24.33
N GLY A 138 -0.44 -5.44 -24.39
CA GLY A 138 0.66 -5.90 -25.23
C GLY A 138 2.05 -5.58 -24.66
N HIS A 139 2.15 -5.38 -23.35
CA HIS A 139 3.39 -5.09 -22.65
C HIS A 139 3.79 -6.23 -21.71
N ASN A 140 5.11 -6.45 -21.58
CA ASN A 140 5.68 -7.42 -20.63
C ASN A 140 6.26 -6.76 -19.38
N ASP A 141 6.17 -5.43 -19.28
CA ASP A 141 6.70 -4.65 -18.17
C ASP A 141 5.58 -3.80 -17.55
N VAL A 142 5.31 -4.00 -16.27
CA VAL A 142 4.27 -3.26 -15.53
C VAL A 142 4.64 -1.79 -15.29
N ASN A 143 5.92 -1.42 -15.43
CA ASN A 143 6.37 -0.05 -15.20
C ASN A 143 5.90 0.92 -16.30
N VAL A 144 5.44 0.41 -17.44
CA VAL A 144 4.86 1.22 -18.52
C VAL A 144 3.42 1.66 -18.23
N LEU A 145 2.79 1.05 -17.22
CA LEU A 145 1.39 1.30 -16.91
C LEU A 145 1.19 2.70 -16.34
N THR A 146 0.20 3.40 -16.86
CA THR A 146 -0.21 4.71 -16.35
C THR A 146 -1.15 4.55 -15.15
N PRO A 147 -1.19 5.52 -14.22
CA PRO A 147 -2.19 5.54 -13.15
C PRO A 147 -3.63 5.43 -13.69
N SER A 148 -3.91 6.02 -14.86
CA SER A 148 -5.21 5.94 -15.52
C SER A 148 -5.57 4.52 -15.95
N ALA A 149 -4.62 3.78 -16.52
CA ALA A 149 -4.83 2.37 -16.89
C ALA A 149 -5.16 1.50 -15.66
N ILE A 150 -4.45 1.71 -14.56
CA ILE A 150 -4.70 1.00 -13.30
C ILE A 150 -6.07 1.38 -12.73
N ALA A 151 -6.42 2.67 -12.75
CA ALA A 151 -7.71 3.15 -12.26
C ALA A 151 -8.89 2.59 -13.06
N ILE A 152 -8.77 2.50 -14.40
CA ILE A 152 -9.81 1.93 -15.26
C ILE A 152 -10.08 0.47 -14.92
N GLU A 153 -9.03 -0.35 -14.75
CA GLU A 153 -9.20 -1.76 -14.34
C GLU A 153 -9.82 -1.87 -12.95
N GLY A 154 -9.43 -0.99 -12.01
CA GLY A 154 -10.04 -0.93 -10.67
C GLY A 154 -11.54 -0.60 -10.70
N ILE A 155 -11.95 0.36 -11.53
CA ILE A 155 -13.37 0.73 -11.69
C ILE A 155 -14.16 -0.40 -12.38
N ALA A 156 -13.57 -1.07 -13.37
CA ALA A 156 -14.21 -2.21 -14.02
C ALA A 156 -14.52 -3.34 -13.01
N LYS A 157 -13.61 -3.58 -12.06
CA LYS A 157 -13.79 -4.58 -11.00
C LYS A 157 -14.87 -4.18 -9.98
N ASP A 158 -14.99 -2.90 -9.65
CA ASP A 158 -16.08 -2.37 -8.81
C ASP A 158 -17.46 -2.58 -9.49
N GLY A 159 -17.53 -2.31 -10.80
CA GLY A 159 -18.74 -2.53 -11.59
C GLY A 159 -19.18 -3.99 -11.67
N GLU A 160 -18.25 -4.95 -11.63
CA GLU A 160 -18.54 -6.40 -11.57
C GLU A 160 -19.07 -6.85 -10.19
N LEU A 161 -18.68 -6.16 -9.11
CA LEU A 161 -19.09 -6.47 -7.72
C LEU A 161 -20.45 -5.87 -7.35
N SER A 162 -20.96 -4.93 -8.16
CA SER A 162 -22.18 -4.17 -7.89
C SER A 162 -23.47 -4.83 -8.45
N TYR A 163 -23.41 -6.08 -8.90
CA TYR A 163 -24.54 -6.84 -9.48
C TYR A 163 -24.76 -8.20 -8.81
#